data_AF-A0A938FQW9-F1
#
_entry.id   AF-A0A938FQW9-F1
#
_cell.length_a   1.000
_cell.length_b   1.000
_cell.length_c   1.000
_cell.angle_alpha   90.00
_cell.angle_beta   90.00
_cell.angle_gamma   90.00
#
_symmetry.space_group_name_H-M   'P 1'
#
loop_
_entity.id
_entity.type
_entity.pdbx_description
1 polymer ?
#
loop_
_entity_poly.entity_id
_entity_poly.type
_entity_poly.pdbx_seq_one_letter_code
_entity_poly.pdbx_strand_id
1 'polypeptide(L)'
;MTRPKVRVESDFSARDRLRRLLLLIMPNQVGVRLLRRRLQDNNERCSLEATKFLMDTENLYPTKFFFLIPKFLEFSFALGASDMPAIVMEKLANATKKTRRRPQLRRLLSDQMQLEIERLDYRIATASSWKFTSLALSGFGYLRAGQSARRKCIKAAIEEVSAGTASTRTRHLAISGLLEARRFSEALVMINQEIASQGSDPQLKSYIQFLALVGATEDLSAFDKNPKINFDSPPLFERVNSRSVALVAPGVIQPEYGLEIDSHEVVARVKYLGPQFSQSTTKVGERCDVNFLVDQLVETAILDRKHDPKSHAYLNNVNLIISRKYKYVSEDLPPIGPLTTFAPTVLTTATSGTLAIFELLCQSPKKIKLFGFNFYAEREQYNSALLGLYDSKKFIKQNGLRKNEFKFLSVRYGASIIASTRTTHDYLSDFLFVKNLYELSGLIDGTPEVLEILNLTADEYDMRLEEMLGDW
;
A
#
# COMPACT_ATOMS: atom_id res chain seq x y z
N MET A 1 16.72 -34.12 5.30
CA MET A 1 16.59 -33.55 3.94
C MET A 1 16.46 -32.03 4.03
N THR A 2 17.53 -31.29 3.75
CA THR A 2 17.57 -29.83 3.77
C THR A 2 16.90 -29.29 2.50
N ARG A 3 15.77 -28.59 2.63
CA ARG A 3 15.16 -27.86 1.51
C ARG A 3 16.18 -26.84 0.97
N PRO A 4 16.35 -26.70 -0.36
CA PRO A 4 17.21 -25.68 -0.91
C PRO A 4 16.67 -24.30 -0.51
N LYS A 5 17.52 -23.48 0.12
CA LYS A 5 17.23 -22.05 0.34
C LYS A 5 17.03 -21.43 -1.04
N VAL A 6 15.78 -21.15 -1.40
CA VAL A 6 15.47 -20.25 -2.50
C VAL A 6 16.01 -18.88 -2.08
N ARG A 7 17.22 -18.55 -2.54
CA ARG A 7 17.74 -17.19 -2.45
C ARG A 7 16.81 -16.34 -3.31
N VAL A 8 15.97 -15.54 -2.67
CA VAL A 8 15.33 -14.41 -3.33
C VAL A 8 16.47 -13.48 -3.74
N GLU A 9 16.84 -13.51 -5.02
CA GLU A 9 17.85 -12.59 -5.55
C GLU A 9 17.30 -11.17 -5.42
N SER A 10 18.05 -10.28 -4.78
CA SER A 10 17.71 -8.86 -4.67
C SER A 10 17.59 -8.26 -6.07
N ASP A 11 16.49 -7.54 -6.33
CA ASP A 11 16.24 -6.77 -7.56
C ASP A 11 17.36 -5.72 -7.87
N PHE A 12 18.33 -5.55 -6.97
CA PHE A 12 19.49 -4.67 -7.10
C PHE A 12 20.83 -5.41 -7.20
N SER A 13 20.82 -6.65 -7.70
CA SER A 13 22.03 -7.39 -8.03
C SER A 13 22.88 -6.63 -9.06
N ALA A 14 24.22 -6.80 -9.04
CA ALA A 14 25.10 -6.17 -10.03
C ALA A 14 24.75 -6.61 -11.46
N ARG A 15 24.19 -7.82 -11.61
CA ARG A 15 23.69 -8.40 -12.85
C ARG A 15 22.46 -7.64 -13.37
N ASP A 16 21.53 -7.27 -12.49
CA ASP A 16 20.34 -6.49 -12.87
C ASP A 16 20.70 -5.04 -13.22
N ARG A 17 21.67 -4.44 -12.52
CA ARG A 17 22.19 -3.12 -12.88
C ARG A 17 22.87 -3.12 -14.24
N LEU A 18 23.69 -4.12 -14.53
CA LEU A 18 24.33 -4.28 -15.84
C LEU A 18 23.29 -4.54 -16.94
N ARG A 19 22.25 -5.34 -16.65
CA ARG A 19 21.14 -5.58 -17.56
C ARG A 19 20.37 -4.29 -17.88
N ARG A 20 20.07 -3.49 -16.85
CA ARG A 20 19.42 -2.17 -17.00
C ARG A 20 20.31 -1.20 -17.77
N LEU A 21 21.62 -1.21 -17.53
CA LEU A 21 22.61 -0.41 -18.27
C LEU A 21 22.74 -0.82 -19.75
N LEU A 22 22.67 -2.11 -20.06
CA LEU A 22 22.68 -2.60 -21.44
C LEU A 22 21.38 -2.22 -22.17
N LEU A 23 20.24 -2.32 -21.50
CA LEU A 23 18.95 -1.85 -22.03
C LEU A 23 18.95 -0.32 -22.28
N LEU A 24 19.71 0.41 -21.48
CA LEU A 24 19.95 1.85 -21.59
C LEU A 24 20.68 2.27 -22.88
N ILE A 25 21.55 1.41 -23.42
CA ILE A 25 22.33 1.69 -24.63
C ILE A 25 21.58 1.22 -25.88
N MET A 26 20.76 0.16 -25.76
CA MET A 26 19.99 -0.35 -26.89
C MET A 26 18.82 0.58 -27.30
N PRO A 27 18.37 0.51 -28.56
CA PRO A 27 17.09 1.09 -28.97
C PRO A 27 15.93 0.46 -28.17
N ASN A 28 14.96 1.28 -27.76
CA ASN A 28 13.84 0.85 -26.91
C ASN A 28 13.09 -0.35 -27.51
N GLN A 29 12.83 -0.32 -28.82
CA GLN A 29 12.15 -1.42 -29.52
C GLN A 29 12.89 -2.76 -29.41
N VAL A 30 14.23 -2.73 -29.51
CA VAL A 30 15.06 -3.94 -29.40
C VAL A 30 15.06 -4.46 -27.97
N GLY A 31 15.26 -3.57 -27.00
CA GLY A 31 15.26 -3.94 -25.58
C GLY A 31 13.92 -4.51 -25.12
N VAL A 32 12.79 -3.89 -25.52
CA VAL A 32 11.44 -4.38 -25.20
C VAL A 32 11.20 -5.74 -25.82
N ARG A 33 11.53 -5.95 -27.10
CA ARG A 33 11.37 -7.26 -27.76
C ARG A 33 12.17 -8.36 -27.07
N LEU A 34 13.44 -8.10 -26.73
CA LEU A 34 14.29 -9.07 -26.04
C LEU A 34 13.75 -9.41 -24.64
N LEU A 35 13.28 -8.39 -23.92
CA LEU A 35 12.76 -8.57 -22.58
C LEU A 35 11.44 -9.34 -22.58
N ARG A 36 10.50 -8.99 -23.47
CA ARG A 36 9.23 -9.70 -23.63
C ARG A 36 9.44 -11.16 -24.00
N ARG A 37 10.33 -11.46 -24.96
CA ARG A 37 10.72 -12.83 -25.29
C ARG A 37 11.25 -13.61 -24.09
N ARG A 38 12.10 -12.98 -23.27
CA ARG A 38 12.63 -13.60 -22.04
C ARG A 38 11.54 -13.84 -20.99
N LEU A 39 10.53 -12.98 -20.94
CA LEU A 39 9.35 -13.13 -20.10
C LEU A 39 8.28 -14.03 -20.74
N GLN A 40 8.61 -14.70 -21.84
CA GLN A 40 7.72 -15.59 -22.60
C GLN A 40 6.44 -14.89 -23.08
N ASP A 41 6.54 -13.60 -23.38
CA ASP A 41 5.43 -12.74 -23.79
C ASP A 41 4.22 -12.78 -22.81
N ASN A 42 4.48 -13.13 -21.54
CA ASN A 42 3.46 -13.11 -20.52
C ASN A 42 3.16 -11.64 -20.15
N ASN A 43 1.99 -11.16 -20.55
CA ASN A 43 1.54 -9.78 -20.35
C ASN A 43 1.58 -9.34 -18.88
N GLU A 44 1.25 -10.24 -17.95
CA GLU A 44 1.28 -9.94 -16.52
C GLU A 44 2.72 -9.72 -16.03
N ARG A 45 3.63 -10.63 -16.39
CA ARG A 45 5.05 -10.48 -16.06
C ARG A 45 5.64 -9.22 -16.70
N CYS A 46 5.24 -8.90 -17.93
CA CYS A 46 5.66 -7.67 -18.61
C CYS A 46 5.14 -6.42 -17.91
N SER A 47 3.89 -6.41 -17.44
CA SER A 47 3.30 -5.30 -16.68
C SER A 47 3.99 -5.08 -15.32
N LEU A 48 4.32 -6.17 -14.61
CA LEU A 48 5.07 -6.11 -13.36
C LEU A 48 6.48 -5.56 -13.58
N GLU A 49 7.20 -6.05 -14.59
CA GLU A 49 8.53 -5.53 -14.93
C GLU A 49 8.46 -4.08 -15.42
N ALA A 50 7.45 -3.68 -16.19
CA ALA A 50 7.23 -2.30 -16.59
C ALA A 50 7.07 -1.36 -15.39
N THR A 51 6.36 -1.80 -14.35
CA THR A 51 6.21 -1.04 -13.09
C THR A 51 7.55 -0.90 -12.37
N LYS A 52 8.39 -1.95 -12.35
CA LYS A 52 9.76 -1.85 -11.82
C LYS A 52 10.62 -0.83 -12.60
N PHE A 53 10.52 -0.83 -13.93
CA PHE A 53 11.22 0.14 -14.77
C PHE A 53 10.70 1.57 -14.56
N LEU A 54 9.42 1.75 -14.29
CA LEU A 54 8.85 3.05 -13.93
C LEU A 54 9.47 3.58 -12.63
N MET A 55 9.58 2.75 -11.58
CA MET A 55 10.28 3.11 -10.35
C MET A 55 11.75 3.48 -10.59
N ASP A 56 12.44 2.75 -11.47
CA ASP A 56 13.81 3.11 -11.87
C ASP A 56 13.88 4.48 -12.55
N THR A 57 12.86 4.80 -13.35
CA THR A 57 12.76 6.09 -14.03
C THR A 57 12.62 7.24 -13.01
N GLU A 58 11.85 7.03 -11.96
CA GLU A 58 11.69 7.98 -10.86
C GLU A 58 13.00 8.13 -10.07
N ASN A 59 13.74 7.04 -9.87
CA ASN A 59 15.06 7.08 -9.24
C ASN A 59 16.09 7.89 -10.05
N LEU A 60 15.88 8.09 -11.36
CA LEU A 60 16.72 8.98 -12.18
C LEU A 60 16.41 10.46 -11.94
N TYR A 61 15.18 10.80 -11.52
CA TYR A 61 14.73 12.18 -11.34
C TYR A 61 15.66 13.05 -10.49
N PRO A 62 16.10 12.64 -9.28
CA PRO A 62 17.01 13.48 -8.49
C PRO A 62 18.44 13.56 -9.07
N THR A 63 18.81 12.68 -10.00
CA THR A 63 20.20 12.53 -10.47
C THR A 63 20.57 13.46 -11.62
N LYS A 64 21.87 13.55 -11.94
CA LYS A 64 22.36 14.21 -13.15
C LYS A 64 21.88 13.56 -14.46
N PHE A 65 21.34 12.34 -14.40
CA PHE A 65 20.87 11.56 -15.55
C PHE A 65 19.38 11.77 -15.86
N PHE A 66 18.71 12.75 -15.23
CA PHE A 66 17.27 13.01 -15.45
C PHE A 66 16.91 13.28 -16.92
N PHE A 67 17.86 13.65 -17.77
CA PHE A 67 17.64 13.79 -19.22
C PHE A 67 17.24 12.48 -19.92
N LEU A 68 17.52 11.32 -19.30
CA LEU A 68 17.15 9.98 -19.79
C LEU A 68 15.70 9.59 -19.47
N ILE A 69 14.99 10.36 -18.63
CA ILE A 69 13.60 10.06 -18.24
C ILE A 69 12.67 9.76 -19.42
N PRO A 70 12.65 10.53 -20.53
CA PRO A 70 11.77 10.21 -21.65
C PRO A 70 12.04 8.83 -22.26
N LYS A 71 13.32 8.47 -22.40
CA LYS A 71 13.71 7.17 -22.96
C LYS A 71 13.22 6.03 -22.07
N PHE A 72 13.37 6.18 -20.76
CA PHE A 72 12.93 5.20 -19.78
C PHE A 72 11.40 5.10 -19.66
N LEU A 73 10.71 6.24 -19.71
CA LEU A 73 9.26 6.29 -19.75
C LEU A 73 8.73 5.55 -20.98
N GLU A 74 9.24 5.87 -22.17
CA GLU A 74 8.85 5.20 -23.40
C GLU A 74 9.13 3.68 -23.33
N PHE A 75 10.30 3.28 -22.82
CA PHE A 75 10.63 1.87 -22.62
C PHE A 75 9.63 1.17 -21.69
N SER A 76 9.28 1.79 -20.56
CA SER A 76 8.39 1.23 -19.56
C SER A 76 6.96 1.07 -20.10
N PHE A 77 6.44 2.09 -20.79
CA PHE A 77 5.11 2.05 -21.42
C PHE A 77 5.07 1.03 -22.56
N ALA A 78 6.09 0.98 -23.40
CA ALA A 78 6.20 -0.02 -24.45
C ALA A 78 6.30 -1.44 -23.87
N LEU A 79 7.06 -1.65 -22.79
CA LEU A 79 7.14 -2.95 -22.12
C LEU A 79 5.77 -3.39 -21.57
N GLY A 80 5.06 -2.47 -20.92
CA GLY A 80 3.72 -2.67 -20.37
C GLY A 80 2.61 -2.81 -21.41
N ALA A 81 2.94 -2.78 -22.70
CA ALA A 81 1.99 -2.85 -23.82
C ALA A 81 0.96 -1.73 -23.80
N SER A 82 1.37 -0.54 -23.35
CA SER A 82 0.44 0.57 -23.25
C SER A 82 0.09 1.12 -24.63
N ASP A 83 -1.21 1.26 -24.87
CA ASP A 83 -1.85 1.90 -26.02
C ASP A 83 -2.11 3.40 -25.81
N MET A 84 -1.48 4.01 -24.80
CA MET A 84 -1.63 5.45 -24.56
C MET A 84 -1.12 6.29 -25.74
N PRO A 85 -1.83 7.38 -26.10
CA PRO A 85 -1.34 8.31 -27.12
C PRO A 85 0.03 8.88 -26.78
N ALA A 86 0.92 8.95 -27.79
CA ALA A 86 2.28 9.47 -27.62
C ALA A 86 2.32 10.89 -27.02
N ILE A 87 1.30 11.71 -27.29
CA ILE A 87 1.18 13.07 -26.75
C ILE A 87 1.10 13.10 -25.22
N VAL A 88 0.49 12.09 -24.58
CA VAL A 88 0.42 12.00 -23.11
C VAL A 88 1.81 11.74 -22.54
N MET A 89 2.56 10.84 -23.17
CA MET A 89 3.93 10.50 -22.79
C MET A 89 4.88 11.68 -22.97
N GLU A 90 4.75 12.39 -24.09
CA GLU A 90 5.54 13.60 -24.36
C GLU A 90 5.26 14.69 -23.32
N LYS A 91 3.99 14.95 -23.01
CA LYS A 91 3.59 15.93 -21.98
C LYS A 91 4.14 15.56 -20.61
N LEU A 92 4.01 14.30 -20.17
CA LEU A 92 4.57 13.83 -18.91
C LEU A 92 6.09 14.01 -18.87
N ALA A 93 6.80 13.55 -19.90
CA ALA A 93 8.25 13.66 -19.96
C ALA A 93 8.73 15.13 -19.93
N ASN A 94 8.03 16.01 -20.65
CA ASN A 94 8.33 17.44 -20.69
C ASN A 94 8.01 18.14 -19.37
N ALA A 95 6.87 17.83 -18.75
CA ALA A 95 6.51 18.33 -17.43
C ALA A 95 7.57 17.92 -16.41
N THR A 96 7.93 16.64 -16.35
CA THR A 96 8.96 16.12 -15.43
C THR A 96 10.30 16.82 -15.60
N LYS A 97 10.76 17.04 -16.83
CA LYS A 97 11.99 17.82 -17.09
C LYS A 97 11.88 19.27 -16.62
N LYS A 98 10.74 19.93 -16.88
CA LYS A 98 10.50 21.33 -16.48
C LYS A 98 10.47 21.46 -14.95
N THR A 99 9.70 20.62 -14.28
CA THR A 99 9.61 20.57 -12.82
C THR A 99 10.97 20.29 -12.19
N ARG A 100 11.77 19.39 -12.77
CA ARG A 100 13.13 19.13 -12.27
C ARG A 100 14.05 20.35 -12.30
N ARG A 101 13.89 21.22 -13.30
CA ARG A 101 14.67 22.46 -13.45
C ARG A 101 14.07 23.61 -12.64
N ARG A 102 12.76 23.62 -12.45
CA ARG A 102 11.98 24.66 -11.77
C ARG A 102 10.87 23.99 -10.95
N PRO A 103 11.17 23.53 -9.72
CA PRO A 103 10.23 22.82 -8.87
C PRO A 103 8.89 23.56 -8.68
N GLN A 104 8.94 24.88 -8.54
CA GLN A 104 7.77 25.77 -8.39
C GLN A 104 6.74 25.69 -9.52
N LEU A 105 7.10 25.12 -10.68
CA LEU A 105 6.15 24.89 -11.78
C LEU A 105 5.29 23.63 -11.58
N ARG A 106 5.57 22.80 -10.57
CA ARG A 106 4.89 21.51 -10.36
C ARG A 106 3.38 21.66 -10.31
N ARG A 107 2.87 22.62 -9.53
CA ARG A 107 1.42 22.90 -9.41
C ARG A 107 0.79 23.18 -10.76
N LEU A 108 1.30 24.20 -11.44
CA LEU A 108 0.81 24.63 -12.74
C LEU A 108 0.83 23.49 -13.75
N LEU A 109 1.90 22.70 -13.76
CA LEU A 109 2.04 21.55 -14.67
C LEU A 109 1.11 20.40 -14.28
N SER A 110 0.87 20.16 -12.98
CA SER A 110 -0.14 19.19 -12.50
C SER A 110 -1.53 19.59 -12.98
N ASP A 111 -1.92 20.86 -12.81
CA ASP A 111 -3.21 21.40 -13.26
C ASP A 111 -3.38 21.28 -14.78
N GLN A 112 -2.34 21.66 -15.55
CA GLN A 112 -2.35 21.53 -17.00
C GLN A 112 -2.50 20.07 -17.45
N MET A 113 -1.76 19.15 -16.84
CA MET A 113 -1.87 17.74 -17.18
C MET A 113 -3.21 17.15 -16.75
N GLN A 114 -3.76 17.56 -15.61
CA GLN A 114 -5.09 17.14 -15.18
C GLN A 114 -6.13 17.48 -16.25
N LEU A 115 -6.17 18.74 -16.70
CA LEU A 115 -7.10 19.19 -17.74
C LEU A 115 -6.93 18.39 -19.05
N GLU A 116 -5.70 18.08 -19.43
CA GLU A 116 -5.43 17.27 -20.62
C GLU A 116 -5.95 15.84 -20.47
N ILE A 117 -5.68 15.19 -19.33
CA ILE A 117 -6.17 13.83 -19.05
C ILE A 117 -7.70 13.79 -18.97
N GLU A 118 -8.33 14.82 -18.39
CA GLU A 118 -9.78 14.90 -18.28
C GLU A 118 -10.48 14.99 -19.64
N ARG A 119 -9.87 15.71 -20.61
CA ARG A 119 -10.35 15.85 -22.00
C ARG A 119 -10.29 14.56 -22.81
N LEU A 120 -9.41 13.64 -22.48
CA LEU A 120 -9.28 12.36 -23.18
C LEU A 120 -10.45 11.45 -22.87
N ASP A 121 -11.01 10.77 -23.89
CA ASP A 121 -12.00 9.73 -23.66
C ASP A 121 -11.34 8.53 -22.93
N TYR A 122 -12.04 7.92 -21.99
CA TYR A 122 -11.52 6.72 -21.30
C TYR A 122 -11.36 5.54 -22.27
N ARG A 123 -12.09 5.52 -23.39
CA ARG A 123 -12.09 4.45 -24.39
C ARG A 123 -10.87 4.43 -25.31
N ILE A 124 -10.03 5.48 -25.29
CA ILE A 124 -8.86 5.54 -26.19
C ILE A 124 -7.76 4.56 -25.79
N ALA A 125 -7.82 4.01 -24.58
CA ALA A 125 -6.81 3.11 -24.04
C ALA A 125 -7.43 2.10 -23.07
N THR A 126 -6.78 0.95 -22.93
CA THR A 126 -7.20 -0.08 -21.97
C THR A 126 -7.12 0.38 -20.51
N ALA A 127 -7.84 -0.31 -19.63
CA ALA A 127 -7.77 -0.13 -18.18
C ALA A 127 -6.33 -0.25 -17.65
N SER A 128 -5.55 -1.21 -18.19
CA SER A 128 -4.15 -1.41 -17.84
C SER A 128 -3.27 -0.21 -18.22
N SER A 129 -3.49 0.39 -19.39
CA SER A 129 -2.80 1.60 -19.83
C SER A 129 -3.11 2.82 -18.98
N TRP A 130 -4.39 3.02 -18.65
CA TRP A 130 -4.80 4.09 -17.76
C TRP A 130 -4.25 3.91 -16.35
N LYS A 131 -4.21 2.67 -15.85
CA LYS A 131 -3.56 2.32 -14.59
C LYS A 131 -2.09 2.70 -14.60
N PHE A 132 -1.36 2.29 -15.64
CA PHE A 132 0.06 2.59 -15.77
C PHE A 132 0.33 4.10 -15.87
N THR A 133 -0.54 4.83 -16.57
CA THR A 133 -0.51 6.28 -16.65
C THR A 133 -0.73 6.93 -15.29
N SER A 134 -1.74 6.48 -14.55
CA SER A 134 -2.02 6.96 -13.19
C SER A 134 -0.82 6.76 -12.27
N LEU A 135 -0.20 5.56 -12.29
CA LEU A 135 1.02 5.28 -11.53
C LEU A 135 2.16 6.23 -11.91
N ALA A 136 2.40 6.44 -13.20
CA ALA A 136 3.47 7.32 -13.65
C ALA A 136 3.23 8.78 -13.25
N LEU A 137 2.02 9.30 -13.41
CA LEU A 137 1.68 10.67 -13.01
C LEU A 137 1.87 10.87 -11.51
N SER A 138 1.35 9.94 -10.70
CA SER A 138 1.48 9.98 -9.24
C SER A 138 2.94 9.82 -8.78
N GLY A 139 3.68 8.91 -9.41
CA GLY A 139 5.09 8.62 -9.15
C GLY A 139 6.03 9.80 -9.39
N PHE A 140 5.69 10.66 -10.36
CA PHE A 140 6.39 11.93 -10.59
C PHE A 140 5.83 13.11 -9.80
N GLY A 141 4.80 12.91 -8.97
CA GLY A 141 4.25 13.93 -8.07
C GLY A 141 3.21 14.85 -8.73
N TYR A 142 2.46 14.35 -9.71
CA TYR A 142 1.32 15.02 -10.34
C TYR A 142 0.03 14.29 -9.95
N LEU A 143 -0.33 14.39 -8.67
CA LEU A 143 -1.28 13.46 -8.05
C LEU A 143 -2.70 13.66 -8.57
N ARG A 144 -3.16 14.90 -8.73
CA ARG A 144 -4.51 15.18 -9.26
C ARG A 144 -4.66 14.77 -10.72
N ALA A 145 -3.60 14.91 -11.52
CA ALA A 145 -3.56 14.34 -12.88
C ALA A 145 -3.61 12.79 -12.82
N GLY A 146 -2.85 12.18 -11.91
CA GLY A 146 -2.87 10.74 -11.64
C GLY A 146 -4.22 10.20 -11.21
N GLN A 147 -4.95 10.95 -10.38
CA GLN A 147 -6.32 10.66 -9.95
C GLN A 147 -7.30 10.74 -11.12
N SER A 148 -7.14 11.72 -12.02
CA SER A 148 -7.96 11.80 -13.23
C SER A 148 -7.74 10.61 -14.16
N ALA A 149 -6.48 10.19 -14.35
CA ALA A 149 -6.16 8.97 -15.11
C ALA A 149 -6.73 7.71 -14.42
N ARG A 150 -6.72 7.68 -13.08
CA ARG A 150 -7.31 6.59 -12.28
C ARG A 150 -8.83 6.51 -12.46
N ARG A 151 -9.54 7.63 -12.53
CA ARG A 151 -10.99 7.65 -12.85
C ARG A 151 -11.26 7.06 -14.23
N LYS A 152 -10.42 7.38 -15.23
CA LYS A 152 -10.52 6.80 -16.58
C LYS A 152 -10.21 5.30 -16.55
N CYS A 153 -9.22 4.89 -15.77
CA CYS A 153 -8.86 3.49 -15.53
C CYS A 153 -10.04 2.65 -15.01
N ILE A 154 -10.72 3.12 -13.97
CA ILE A 154 -11.88 2.41 -13.40
C ILE A 154 -13.03 2.33 -14.41
N LYS A 155 -13.31 3.41 -15.14
CA LYS A 155 -14.34 3.42 -16.20
C LYS A 155 -14.02 2.41 -17.31
N ALA A 156 -12.79 2.41 -17.81
CA ALA A 156 -12.33 1.45 -18.81
C ALA A 156 -12.39 0.01 -18.28
N ALA A 157 -12.04 -0.21 -17.01
CA ALA A 157 -12.10 -1.54 -16.39
C ALA A 157 -13.54 -2.08 -16.35
N ILE A 158 -14.50 -1.26 -15.92
CA ILE A 158 -15.93 -1.62 -15.90
C ILE A 158 -16.43 -1.94 -17.31
N GLU A 159 -16.10 -1.11 -18.30
CA GLU A 159 -16.47 -1.34 -19.71
C GLU A 159 -15.89 -2.66 -20.23
N GLU A 160 -14.60 -2.94 -19.96
CA GLU A 160 -13.96 -4.20 -20.34
C GLU A 160 -14.64 -5.42 -19.68
N VAL A 161 -15.15 -5.29 -18.44
CA VAL A 161 -15.93 -6.36 -17.80
C VAL A 161 -17.25 -6.54 -18.53
N SER A 162 -18.00 -5.46 -18.77
CA SER A 162 -19.28 -5.49 -19.46
C SER A 162 -19.18 -6.03 -20.89
N ALA A 163 -18.06 -5.77 -21.58
CA ALA A 163 -17.78 -6.29 -22.92
C ALA A 163 -17.28 -7.74 -22.92
N GLY A 164 -17.01 -8.36 -21.77
CA GLY A 164 -16.47 -9.71 -21.67
C GLY A 164 -15.00 -9.85 -22.09
N THR A 165 -14.28 -8.72 -22.23
CA THR A 165 -12.86 -8.69 -22.65
C THR A 165 -11.89 -8.55 -21.48
N ALA A 166 -12.40 -8.30 -20.27
CA ALA A 166 -11.58 -8.08 -19.07
C ALA A 166 -10.82 -9.34 -18.63
N SER A 167 -9.53 -9.14 -18.34
CA SER A 167 -8.70 -10.06 -17.55
C SER A 167 -9.19 -10.15 -16.11
N THR A 168 -8.83 -11.22 -15.38
CA THR A 168 -9.13 -11.34 -13.93
C THR A 168 -8.67 -10.11 -13.14
N ARG A 169 -7.47 -9.61 -13.41
CA ARG A 169 -6.95 -8.39 -12.75
C ARG A 169 -7.78 -7.15 -13.06
N THR A 170 -8.25 -7.01 -14.30
CA THR A 170 -9.16 -5.91 -14.69
C THR A 170 -10.49 -6.01 -13.92
N ARG A 171 -11.00 -7.22 -13.69
CA ARG A 171 -12.24 -7.42 -12.93
C ARG A 171 -12.07 -7.05 -11.46
N HIS A 172 -10.99 -7.50 -10.81
CA HIS A 172 -10.69 -7.06 -9.43
C HIS A 172 -10.51 -5.54 -9.34
N LEU A 173 -9.87 -4.93 -10.34
CA LEU A 173 -9.73 -3.48 -10.43
C LEU A 173 -11.09 -2.77 -10.54
N ALA A 174 -12.01 -3.30 -11.36
CA ALA A 174 -13.37 -2.78 -11.49
C ALA A 174 -14.15 -2.92 -10.17
N ILE A 175 -14.09 -4.09 -9.52
CA ILE A 175 -14.73 -4.33 -8.22
C ILE A 175 -14.20 -3.33 -7.17
N SER A 176 -12.88 -3.23 -6.99
CA SER A 176 -12.29 -2.28 -6.03
C SER A 176 -12.71 -0.84 -6.32
N GLY A 177 -12.76 -0.44 -7.61
CA GLY A 177 -13.20 0.89 -8.01
C GLY A 177 -14.67 1.16 -7.70
N LEU A 178 -15.55 0.17 -7.85
CA LEU A 178 -16.96 0.26 -7.48
C LEU A 178 -17.14 0.34 -5.97
N LEU A 179 -16.40 -0.47 -5.20
CA LEU A 179 -16.42 -0.45 -3.73
C LEU A 179 -15.96 0.89 -3.17
N GLU A 180 -14.88 1.45 -3.72
CA GLU A 180 -14.41 2.77 -3.35
C GLU A 180 -15.45 3.86 -3.63
N ALA A 181 -16.07 3.82 -4.81
CA ALA A 181 -17.09 4.78 -5.23
C ALA A 181 -18.47 4.56 -4.59
N ARG A 182 -18.58 3.65 -3.62
CA ARG A 182 -19.84 3.27 -2.94
C ARG A 182 -20.93 2.76 -3.87
N ARG A 183 -20.56 2.23 -5.04
CA ARG A 183 -21.47 1.58 -6.00
C ARG A 183 -21.63 0.10 -5.63
N PHE A 184 -22.08 -0.14 -4.40
CA PHE A 184 -22.03 -1.46 -3.76
C PHE A 184 -22.89 -2.50 -4.47
N SER A 185 -24.07 -2.14 -4.96
CA SER A 185 -24.94 -3.08 -5.69
C SER A 185 -24.27 -3.60 -6.96
N GLU A 186 -23.58 -2.72 -7.70
CA GLU A 186 -22.85 -3.11 -8.92
C GLU A 186 -21.61 -3.94 -8.58
N ALA A 187 -20.89 -3.58 -7.51
CA ALA A 187 -19.78 -4.38 -7.02
C ALA A 187 -20.22 -5.79 -6.64
N LEU A 188 -21.34 -5.92 -5.92
CA LEU A 188 -21.89 -7.20 -5.46
C LEU A 188 -22.29 -8.10 -6.64
N VAL A 189 -22.94 -7.54 -7.66
CA VAL A 189 -23.25 -8.28 -8.90
C VAL A 189 -21.98 -8.83 -9.54
N MET A 190 -20.94 -8.00 -9.67
CA MET A 190 -19.67 -8.42 -10.28
C MET A 190 -18.93 -9.46 -9.42
N ILE A 191 -18.95 -9.31 -8.09
CA ILE A 191 -18.37 -10.29 -7.16
C ILE A 191 -19.07 -11.65 -7.30
N ASN A 192 -20.40 -11.68 -7.32
CA ASN A 192 -21.16 -12.93 -7.44
C ASN A 192 -20.91 -13.65 -8.78
N GLN A 193 -20.74 -12.90 -9.87
CA GLN A 193 -20.33 -13.45 -11.16
C GLN A 193 -18.93 -14.07 -11.12
N GLU A 194 -17.98 -13.44 -10.43
CA GLU A 194 -16.63 -13.98 -10.26
C GLU A 194 -16.60 -15.22 -9.37
N ILE A 195 -17.37 -15.24 -8.27
CA ILE A 195 -17.50 -16.43 -7.42
C ILE A 195 -18.04 -17.61 -8.23
N ALA A 196 -19.08 -17.38 -9.04
CA ALA A 196 -19.68 -18.42 -9.87
C ALA A 196 -18.73 -18.98 -10.93
N SER A 197 -17.75 -18.19 -11.39
CA SER A 197 -16.83 -18.58 -12.47
C SER A 197 -15.48 -19.12 -11.98
N GLN A 198 -14.93 -18.58 -10.89
CA GLN A 198 -13.58 -18.90 -10.41
C GLN A 198 -13.55 -19.69 -9.09
N GLY A 199 -14.68 -19.83 -8.39
CA GLY A 199 -14.76 -20.51 -7.09
C GLY A 199 -14.23 -19.65 -5.93
N SER A 200 -13.69 -20.31 -4.90
CA SER A 200 -13.27 -19.69 -3.64
C SER A 200 -11.94 -18.93 -3.77
N ASP A 201 -12.00 -17.65 -4.16
CA ASP A 201 -10.88 -16.70 -4.05
C ASP A 201 -10.91 -15.96 -2.69
N PRO A 202 -9.84 -16.02 -1.87
CA PRO A 202 -9.73 -15.27 -0.61
C PRO A 202 -9.94 -13.75 -0.75
N GLN A 203 -9.60 -13.17 -1.90
CA GLN A 203 -9.82 -11.74 -2.16
C GLN A 203 -11.31 -11.43 -2.32
N LEU A 204 -12.08 -12.30 -3.00
CA LEU A 204 -13.53 -12.16 -3.11
C LEU A 204 -14.22 -12.28 -1.75
N LYS A 205 -13.74 -13.19 -0.87
CA LYS A 205 -14.20 -13.26 0.53
C LYS A 205 -13.99 -11.93 1.25
N SER A 206 -12.82 -11.30 1.09
CA SER A 206 -12.53 -10.00 1.68
C SER A 206 -13.46 -8.90 1.15
N TYR A 207 -13.86 -8.94 -0.12
CA TYR A 207 -14.79 -7.98 -0.69
C TYR A 207 -16.19 -8.09 -0.07
N ILE A 208 -16.67 -9.32 0.12
CA ILE A 208 -17.94 -9.59 0.81
C ILE A 208 -17.88 -9.16 2.28
N GLN A 209 -16.77 -9.44 2.98
CA GLN A 209 -16.57 -8.97 4.36
C GLN A 209 -16.62 -7.44 4.45
N PHE A 210 -15.99 -6.73 3.52
CA PHE A 210 -16.08 -5.29 3.44
C PHE A 210 -17.53 -4.81 3.23
N LEU A 211 -18.25 -5.41 2.27
CA LEU A 211 -19.65 -5.08 2.00
C LEU A 211 -20.55 -5.30 3.22
N ALA A 212 -20.31 -6.36 4.00
CA ALA A 212 -21.04 -6.63 5.23
C ALA A 212 -20.74 -5.57 6.30
N LEU A 213 -19.48 -5.18 6.48
CA LEU A 213 -19.07 -4.14 7.44
C LEU A 213 -19.66 -2.76 7.12
N VAL A 214 -19.92 -2.44 5.86
CA VAL A 214 -20.55 -1.17 5.45
C VAL A 214 -22.08 -1.29 5.31
N GLY A 215 -22.68 -2.39 5.74
CA GLY A 215 -24.14 -2.61 5.71
C GLY A 215 -24.72 -2.78 4.30
N ALA A 216 -23.89 -3.09 3.30
CA ALA A 216 -24.33 -3.24 1.91
C ALA A 216 -24.73 -4.68 1.53
N THR A 217 -24.47 -5.65 2.41
CA THR A 217 -24.99 -7.02 2.29
C THR A 217 -25.11 -7.66 3.67
N GLU A 218 -26.15 -8.45 3.89
CA GLU A 218 -26.27 -9.36 5.04
C GLU A 218 -25.89 -10.81 4.65
N ASP A 219 -25.82 -11.07 3.35
CA ASP A 219 -25.66 -12.41 2.80
C ASP A 219 -24.18 -12.77 2.68
N LEU A 220 -23.66 -13.41 3.74
CA LEU A 220 -22.36 -14.09 3.73
C LEU A 220 -22.47 -15.54 3.22
N SER A 221 -23.68 -16.03 2.91
CA SER A 221 -23.96 -17.46 2.67
C SER A 221 -23.34 -18.00 1.38
N ALA A 222 -23.00 -17.13 0.43
CA ALA A 222 -22.27 -17.50 -0.79
C ALA A 222 -20.89 -18.12 -0.51
N PHE A 223 -20.31 -17.90 0.68
CA PHE A 223 -19.01 -18.46 1.08
C PHE A 223 -19.08 -19.48 2.21
N ASP A 224 -20.19 -19.62 2.94
CA ASP A 224 -20.30 -20.62 4.01
C ASP A 224 -21.76 -21.04 4.27
N LYS A 225 -22.02 -22.35 4.30
CA LYS A 225 -23.32 -22.94 4.74
C LYS A 225 -23.55 -22.78 6.25
N ASN A 226 -22.70 -22.01 6.93
CA ASN A 226 -22.85 -21.57 8.32
C ASN A 226 -22.55 -20.07 8.41
N PRO A 227 -23.53 -19.21 8.76
CA PRO A 227 -23.34 -17.75 8.80
C PRO A 227 -22.51 -17.27 9.99
N LYS A 228 -21.78 -18.15 10.68
CA LYS A 228 -20.73 -17.72 11.60
C LYS A 228 -19.53 -17.40 10.73
N ILE A 229 -19.23 -16.11 10.56
CA ILE A 229 -17.95 -15.63 10.00
C ILE A 229 -16.86 -16.57 10.52
N ASN A 230 -16.36 -17.46 9.66
CA ASN A 230 -15.31 -18.39 10.03
C ASN A 230 -14.06 -17.53 10.21
N PHE A 231 -13.80 -17.12 11.45
CA PHE A 231 -12.64 -16.31 11.78
C PHE A 231 -11.42 -17.20 11.53
N ASP A 232 -10.72 -16.95 10.42
CA ASP A 232 -9.51 -17.68 10.03
C ASP A 232 -8.34 -17.43 11.01
N SER A 233 -8.57 -16.65 12.09
CA SER A 233 -7.67 -16.39 13.22
C SER A 233 -8.42 -16.45 14.58
N PRO A 234 -8.76 -17.66 15.10
CA PRO A 234 -9.43 -17.82 16.39
C PRO A 234 -8.77 -17.05 17.56
N PRO A 235 -7.42 -16.99 17.68
CA PRO A 235 -6.77 -16.24 18.76
C PRO A 235 -7.05 -14.73 18.74
N LEU A 236 -7.23 -14.15 17.54
CA LEU A 236 -7.54 -12.74 17.38
C LEU A 236 -9.02 -12.48 17.69
N PHE A 237 -9.91 -13.34 17.19
CA PHE A 237 -11.34 -13.25 17.47
C PHE A 237 -11.63 -13.27 18.99
N GLU A 238 -11.08 -14.24 19.72
CA GLU A 238 -11.25 -14.35 21.17
C GLU A 238 -10.81 -13.10 21.95
N ARG A 239 -9.84 -12.36 21.40
CA ARG A 239 -9.31 -11.14 22.02
C ARG A 239 -10.14 -9.92 21.67
N VAL A 240 -10.69 -9.83 20.46
CA VAL A 240 -11.25 -8.61 19.89
C VAL A 240 -12.78 -8.58 19.95
N ASN A 241 -13.43 -9.74 19.82
CA ASN A 241 -14.88 -9.84 19.71
C ASN A 241 -15.61 -9.12 20.85
N SER A 242 -16.54 -8.24 20.47
CA SER A 242 -17.37 -7.45 21.38
C SER A 242 -16.60 -6.55 22.37
N ARG A 243 -15.30 -6.30 22.14
CA ARG A 243 -14.46 -5.44 22.98
C ARG A 243 -14.15 -4.11 22.31
N SER A 244 -13.90 -3.10 23.13
CA SER A 244 -13.32 -1.82 22.75
C SER A 244 -11.83 -1.96 22.47
N VAL A 245 -11.38 -1.45 21.32
CA VAL A 245 -10.00 -1.60 20.85
C VAL A 245 -9.37 -0.23 20.64
N ALA A 246 -8.24 0.04 21.29
CA ALA A 246 -7.34 1.11 20.88
C ALA A 246 -6.38 0.56 19.82
N LEU A 247 -6.37 1.13 18.62
CA LEU A 247 -5.37 0.81 17.59
C LEU A 247 -4.38 1.97 17.47
N VAL A 248 -3.11 1.70 17.79
CA VAL A 248 -2.04 2.70 17.83
C VAL A 248 -1.08 2.50 16.66
N ALA A 249 -1.01 3.50 15.77
CA ALA A 249 -0.05 3.56 14.66
C ALA A 249 1.36 3.96 15.15
N PRO A 250 2.43 3.70 14.36
CA PRO A 250 3.80 4.04 14.73
C PRO A 250 4.15 5.53 14.54
N GLY A 251 3.19 6.34 14.07
CA GLY A 251 3.36 7.77 13.80
C GLY A 251 3.51 8.62 15.07
N VAL A 252 3.80 9.90 14.88
CA VAL A 252 3.96 10.87 15.98
C VAL A 252 2.58 11.23 16.56
N ILE A 253 2.47 11.23 17.89
CA ILE A 253 1.25 11.57 18.62
C ILE A 253 1.61 12.79 19.48
N GLN A 254 1.03 13.94 19.18
CA GLN A 254 1.35 15.18 19.90
C GLN A 254 0.68 15.24 21.27
N PRO A 255 -0.64 14.96 21.40
CA PRO A 255 -1.31 15.00 22.70
C PRO A 255 -0.98 13.80 23.60
N GLU A 256 -1.35 13.92 24.87
CA GLU A 256 -1.15 12.87 25.87
C GLU A 256 -2.36 11.92 25.92
N TYR A 257 -2.34 10.89 25.07
CA TYR A 257 -3.41 9.88 25.02
C TYR A 257 -3.09 8.61 25.82
N GLY A 258 -1.97 8.55 26.55
CA GLY A 258 -1.48 7.29 27.12
C GLY A 258 -2.45 6.60 28.07
N LEU A 259 -3.05 7.35 29.00
CA LEU A 259 -4.05 6.82 29.92
C LEU A 259 -5.33 6.35 29.20
N GLU A 260 -5.74 7.07 28.16
CA GLU A 260 -6.91 6.72 27.36
C GLU A 260 -6.66 5.46 26.51
N ILE A 261 -5.49 5.35 25.89
CA ILE A 261 -5.09 4.15 25.14
C ILE A 261 -5.14 2.95 26.07
N ASP A 262 -4.51 3.05 27.25
CA ASP A 262 -4.44 1.95 28.21
C ASP A 262 -5.77 1.68 28.93
N SER A 263 -6.79 2.53 28.80
CA SER A 263 -8.13 2.27 29.35
C SER A 263 -9.01 1.39 28.46
N HIS A 264 -8.61 1.12 27.22
CA HIS A 264 -9.37 0.23 26.32
C HIS A 264 -9.23 -1.23 26.75
N GLU A 265 -10.23 -2.06 26.44
CA GLU A 265 -10.20 -3.49 26.76
C GLU A 265 -9.08 -4.22 26.02
N VAL A 266 -8.78 -3.78 24.79
CA VAL A 266 -7.69 -4.30 23.95
C VAL A 266 -6.84 -3.15 23.43
N VAL A 267 -5.53 -3.23 23.60
CA VAL A 267 -4.57 -2.30 22.97
C VAL A 267 -3.84 -3.01 21.84
N ALA A 268 -4.22 -2.70 20.61
CA ALA A 268 -3.55 -3.16 19.40
C ALA A 268 -2.53 -2.12 18.92
N ARG A 269 -1.36 -2.56 18.47
CA ARG A 269 -0.31 -1.68 17.94
C ARG A 269 0.21 -2.15 16.59
N VAL A 270 0.60 -1.20 15.75
CA VAL A 270 1.22 -1.46 14.45
C VAL A 270 2.72 -1.23 14.54
N LYS A 271 3.53 -2.24 14.22
CA LYS A 271 5.01 -2.19 14.24
C LYS A 271 5.59 -1.78 15.60
N TYR A 272 4.98 -2.24 16.70
CA TYR A 272 5.49 -1.96 18.04
C TYR A 272 6.73 -2.80 18.35
N LEU A 273 7.84 -2.12 18.68
CA LEU A 273 9.13 -2.74 19.00
C LEU A 273 9.56 -2.53 20.46
N GLY A 274 8.63 -2.07 21.30
CA GLY A 274 8.86 -1.82 22.72
C GLY A 274 8.93 -0.33 23.09
N PRO A 275 8.94 -0.03 24.40
CA PRO A 275 8.89 1.35 24.90
C PRO A 275 10.07 2.19 24.43
N GLN A 276 11.25 1.58 24.29
CA GLN A 276 12.48 2.25 23.87
C GLN A 276 12.47 2.70 22.40
N PHE A 277 11.55 2.17 21.58
CA PHE A 277 11.34 2.57 20.17
C PHE A 277 9.98 3.24 19.95
N SER A 278 9.34 3.66 21.05
CA SER A 278 8.05 4.33 21.08
C SER A 278 8.20 5.73 21.69
N GLN A 279 7.16 6.56 21.52
CA GLN A 279 7.08 7.83 22.22
C GLN A 279 6.85 7.60 23.73
N SER A 280 6.89 8.67 24.53
CA SER A 280 6.68 8.59 25.97
C SER A 280 5.36 7.87 26.30
N THR A 281 5.37 7.13 27.41
CA THR A 281 4.20 6.35 27.85
C THR A 281 3.01 7.26 28.20
N THR A 282 3.26 8.51 28.58
CA THR A 282 2.22 9.55 28.72
C THR A 282 1.46 9.83 27.42
N LYS A 283 2.11 9.68 26.27
CA LYS A 283 1.51 9.92 24.95
C LYS A 283 0.85 8.69 24.36
N VAL A 284 1.50 7.53 24.50
CA VAL A 284 1.13 6.33 23.74
C VAL A 284 0.76 5.12 24.59
N GLY A 285 0.79 5.24 25.92
CA GLY A 285 0.51 4.13 26.84
C GLY A 285 1.62 3.08 26.88
N GLU A 286 1.47 2.10 27.76
CA GLU A 286 2.43 1.02 27.98
C GLU A 286 1.92 -0.34 27.48
N ARG A 287 0.59 -0.53 27.42
CA ARG A 287 -0.01 -1.83 27.10
C ARG A 287 0.12 -2.17 25.62
N CYS A 288 0.21 -3.45 25.28
CA CYS A 288 0.17 -3.95 23.92
C CYS A 288 -0.37 -5.38 23.87
N ASP A 289 -1.68 -5.55 23.77
CA ASP A 289 -2.33 -6.88 23.73
C ASP A 289 -2.13 -7.58 22.37
N VAL A 290 -2.22 -6.84 21.27
CA VAL A 290 -2.06 -7.36 19.89
C VAL A 290 -1.03 -6.53 19.13
N ASN A 291 -0.05 -7.17 18.51
CA ASN A 291 0.98 -6.48 17.74
C ASN A 291 0.96 -6.90 16.27
N PHE A 292 0.68 -5.97 15.36
CA PHE A 292 0.73 -6.17 13.92
C PHE A 292 2.15 -5.92 13.43
N LEU A 293 2.85 -7.00 13.07
CA LEU A 293 4.22 -6.94 12.58
C LEU A 293 4.30 -7.35 11.11
N VAL A 294 5.27 -6.77 10.40
CA VAL A 294 5.65 -7.28 9.08
C VAL A 294 6.57 -8.47 9.25
N ASP A 295 6.54 -9.37 8.27
CA ASP A 295 7.24 -10.67 8.31
C ASP A 295 8.73 -10.53 8.72
N GLN A 296 9.43 -9.53 8.17
CA GLN A 296 10.84 -9.27 8.47
C GLN A 296 11.10 -8.90 9.94
N LEU A 297 10.18 -8.17 10.58
CA LEU A 297 10.30 -7.82 12.00
C LEU A 297 10.04 -9.03 12.89
N VAL A 298 9.14 -9.92 12.48
CA VAL A 298 8.92 -11.20 13.16
C VAL A 298 10.18 -12.07 13.09
N GLU A 299 10.78 -12.20 11.91
CA GLU A 299 12.05 -12.92 11.73
C GLU A 299 13.18 -12.32 12.57
N THR A 300 13.29 -11.00 12.60
CA THR A 300 14.30 -10.30 13.42
C THR A 300 14.10 -10.60 14.90
N ALA A 301 12.87 -10.50 15.41
CA ALA A 301 12.55 -10.78 16.80
C ALA A 301 12.86 -12.24 17.19
N ILE A 302 12.55 -13.20 16.31
CA ILE A 302 12.88 -14.63 16.51
C ILE A 302 14.39 -14.83 16.60
N LEU A 303 15.15 -14.24 15.67
CA LEU A 303 16.60 -14.41 15.60
C LEU A 303 17.31 -13.76 16.79
N ASP A 304 16.92 -12.53 17.13
CA ASP A 304 17.55 -11.78 18.22
C ASP A 304 17.27 -12.44 19.58
N ARG A 305 16.04 -12.89 19.84
CA ARG A 305 15.70 -13.55 21.12
C ARG A 305 16.45 -14.87 21.34
N LYS A 306 16.78 -15.60 20.27
CA LYS A 306 17.64 -16.81 20.33
C LYS A 306 19.08 -16.49 20.74
N HIS A 307 19.57 -15.30 20.39
CA HIS A 307 20.94 -14.88 20.68
C HIS A 307 21.07 -14.12 22.00
N ASP A 308 20.05 -13.35 22.35
CA ASP A 308 19.94 -12.59 23.61
C ASP A 308 18.47 -12.58 24.05
N PRO A 309 18.08 -13.42 25.03
CA PRO A 309 16.70 -13.47 25.52
C PRO A 309 16.20 -12.16 26.13
N LYS A 310 17.09 -11.23 26.52
CA LYS A 310 16.71 -9.89 26.98
C LYS A 310 16.42 -8.94 25.83
N SER A 311 16.93 -9.23 24.63
CA SER A 311 16.55 -8.51 23.44
C SER A 311 15.06 -8.75 23.17
N HIS A 312 14.30 -7.67 22.97
CA HIS A 312 12.85 -7.73 22.77
C HIS A 312 12.03 -8.16 24.00
N ALA A 313 12.50 -7.86 25.22
CA ALA A 313 11.74 -8.09 26.46
C ALA A 313 10.30 -7.52 26.46
N TYR A 314 10.04 -6.48 25.65
CA TYR A 314 8.68 -5.95 25.47
C TYR A 314 7.67 -6.98 24.94
N LEU A 315 8.13 -8.03 24.24
CA LEU A 315 7.28 -9.11 23.74
C LEU A 315 6.69 -9.94 24.88
N ASN A 316 7.27 -9.91 26.08
CA ASN A 316 6.67 -10.56 27.26
C ASN A 316 5.34 -9.91 27.65
N ASN A 317 5.12 -8.66 27.24
CA ASN A 317 3.89 -7.92 27.49
C ASN A 317 2.94 -7.94 26.26
N VAL A 318 3.26 -8.76 25.25
CA VAL A 318 2.44 -8.92 24.04
C VAL A 318 1.70 -10.25 24.08
N ASN A 319 0.38 -10.22 23.93
CA ASN A 319 -0.45 -11.43 24.06
C ASN A 319 -0.65 -12.17 22.73
N LEU A 320 -0.48 -11.48 21.60
CA LEU A 320 -0.63 -12.03 20.24
C LEU A 320 0.13 -11.17 19.23
N ILE A 321 0.81 -11.82 18.29
CA ILE A 321 1.41 -11.17 17.12
C ILE A 321 0.60 -11.57 15.88
N ILE A 322 0.31 -10.61 15.00
CA ILE A 322 -0.31 -10.85 13.70
C ILE A 322 0.68 -10.51 12.59
N SER A 323 0.90 -11.45 11.66
CA SER A 323 1.81 -11.30 10.51
C SER A 323 1.27 -11.98 9.25
N ARG A 324 1.72 -11.56 8.06
CA ARG A 324 1.20 -12.11 6.79
C ARG A 324 1.57 -13.57 6.54
N LYS A 325 2.81 -13.98 6.83
CA LYS A 325 3.34 -15.30 6.40
C LYS A 325 3.50 -16.35 7.48
N TYR A 326 3.34 -16.00 8.76
CA TYR A 326 3.68 -16.92 9.85
C TYR A 326 2.46 -17.43 10.59
N LYS A 327 2.37 -18.76 10.66
CA LYS A 327 1.73 -19.48 11.76
C LYS A 327 2.88 -20.14 12.53
N TYR A 328 3.37 -19.49 13.57
CA TYR A 328 4.49 -20.00 14.35
C TYR A 328 4.09 -20.06 15.82
N VAL A 329 4.33 -21.22 16.42
CA VAL A 329 4.20 -21.45 17.86
C VAL A 329 5.62 -21.68 18.35
N SER A 330 6.17 -20.70 19.05
CA SER A 330 7.41 -20.82 19.81
C SER A 330 7.04 -20.78 21.28
N GLU A 331 7.66 -21.59 22.13
CA GLU A 331 7.51 -21.42 23.58
C GLU A 331 8.06 -20.05 24.04
N ASP A 332 9.06 -19.52 23.31
CA ASP A 332 9.72 -18.24 23.62
C ASP A 332 9.02 -17.01 23.03
N LEU A 333 7.92 -17.14 22.29
CA LEU A 333 7.25 -15.98 21.69
C LEU A 333 5.75 -16.00 21.98
N PRO A 334 5.10 -14.83 22.02
CA PRO A 334 3.66 -14.76 21.94
C PRO A 334 3.16 -15.57 20.74
N PRO A 335 1.96 -16.16 20.80
CA PRO A 335 1.34 -16.80 19.65
C PRO A 335 1.40 -15.90 18.41
N ILE A 336 1.73 -16.47 17.25
CA ILE A 336 1.76 -15.74 15.98
C ILE A 336 0.61 -16.23 15.10
N GLY A 337 -0.36 -15.35 14.87
CA GLY A 337 -1.51 -15.57 14.00
C GLY A 337 -1.31 -14.99 12.59
N PRO A 338 -1.99 -15.53 11.58
CA PRO A 338 -1.96 -14.98 10.23
C PRO A 338 -2.79 -13.69 10.15
N LEU A 339 -2.36 -12.76 9.28
CA LEU A 339 -3.26 -11.76 8.70
C LEU A 339 -4.07 -12.46 7.59
N THR A 340 -5.39 -12.41 7.68
CA THR A 340 -6.29 -13.21 6.83
C THR A 340 -7.03 -12.36 5.79
N THR A 341 -7.09 -11.06 6.00
CA THR A 341 -7.81 -10.11 5.15
C THR A 341 -6.97 -9.46 4.06
N PHE A 342 -7.61 -9.16 2.94
CA PHE A 342 -7.07 -8.38 1.83
C PHE A 342 -7.90 -7.11 1.63
N ALA A 343 -7.32 -5.93 1.85
CA ALA A 343 -8.06 -4.69 1.66
C ALA A 343 -8.45 -4.48 0.18
N PRO A 344 -9.72 -4.20 -0.15
CA PRO A 344 -10.22 -3.90 -1.50
C PRO A 344 -9.75 -2.55 -2.04
N THR A 345 -8.44 -2.40 -2.21
CA THR A 345 -7.83 -1.22 -2.83
C THR A 345 -7.71 -1.40 -4.34
N VAL A 346 -7.73 -0.30 -5.11
CA VAL A 346 -7.66 -0.33 -6.58
C VAL A 346 -6.28 -0.77 -7.09
N LEU A 347 -5.24 -0.51 -6.30
CA LEU A 347 -3.87 -0.89 -6.61
C LEU A 347 -3.30 -1.79 -5.51
N THR A 348 -2.62 -1.20 -4.55
CA THR A 348 -1.90 -1.89 -3.48
C THR A 348 -1.96 -1.02 -2.24
N THR A 349 -2.13 -1.67 -1.09
CA THR A 349 -2.13 -0.97 0.20
C THR A 349 -0.76 -0.35 0.47
N ALA A 350 -0.76 0.90 0.90
CA ALA A 350 0.43 1.62 1.32
C ALA A 350 0.83 1.29 2.76
N THR A 351 -0.15 1.04 3.64
CA THR A 351 0.11 0.96 5.07
C THR A 351 -0.28 -0.38 5.69
N SER A 352 0.58 -0.89 6.57
CA SER A 352 0.25 -2.02 7.45
C SER A 352 -0.88 -1.68 8.42
N GLY A 353 -1.12 -0.38 8.67
CA GLY A 353 -2.22 0.09 9.50
C GLY A 353 -3.59 -0.15 8.88
N THR A 354 -3.76 0.12 7.58
CA THR A 354 -5.02 -0.14 6.86
C THR A 354 -5.45 -1.61 6.98
N LEU A 355 -4.50 -2.53 6.82
CA LEU A 355 -4.77 -3.96 6.97
C LEU A 355 -5.09 -4.35 8.41
N ALA A 356 -4.43 -3.73 9.40
CA ALA A 356 -4.74 -3.97 10.81
C ALA A 356 -6.16 -3.50 11.16
N ILE A 357 -6.59 -2.34 10.66
CA ILE A 357 -7.97 -1.83 10.83
C ILE A 357 -8.95 -2.87 10.28
N PHE A 358 -8.75 -3.31 9.04
CA PHE A 358 -9.67 -4.24 8.40
C PHE A 358 -9.71 -5.61 9.08
N GLU A 359 -8.54 -6.17 9.42
CA GLU A 359 -8.44 -7.45 10.12
C GLU A 359 -9.19 -7.40 11.45
N LEU A 360 -9.04 -6.32 12.23
CA LEU A 360 -9.71 -6.14 13.51
C LEU A 360 -11.21 -6.00 13.36
N LEU A 361 -11.70 -5.22 12.39
CA LEU A 361 -13.13 -5.07 12.13
C LEU A 361 -13.78 -6.40 11.76
N CYS A 362 -13.08 -7.22 10.97
CA CYS A 362 -13.52 -8.56 10.63
C CYS A 362 -13.59 -9.52 11.83
N GLN A 363 -13.20 -9.10 13.05
CA GLN A 363 -13.36 -9.86 14.30
C GLN A 363 -14.54 -9.40 15.17
N SER A 364 -15.43 -8.55 14.64
CA SER A 364 -16.62 -8.04 15.34
C SER A 364 -16.31 -7.30 16.67
N PRO A 365 -15.43 -6.29 16.68
CA PRO A 365 -15.19 -5.47 17.87
C PRO A 365 -16.43 -4.65 18.22
N LYS A 366 -16.51 -4.17 19.47
CA LYS A 366 -17.54 -3.19 19.86
C LYS A 366 -17.29 -1.83 19.22
N LYS A 367 -16.03 -1.38 19.23
CA LYS A 367 -15.56 -0.14 18.59
C LYS A 367 -14.03 -0.20 18.47
N ILE A 368 -13.47 0.40 17.43
CA ILE A 368 -12.03 0.64 17.29
C ILE A 368 -11.78 2.14 17.33
N LYS A 369 -10.94 2.62 18.25
CA LYS A 369 -10.45 4.00 18.25
C LYS A 369 -9.03 4.06 17.69
N LEU A 370 -8.83 4.94 16.72
CA LEU A 370 -7.56 5.10 16.01
C LEU A 370 -6.69 6.21 16.65
N PHE A 371 -5.43 5.89 16.93
CA PHE A 371 -4.44 6.80 17.49
C PHE A 371 -3.20 6.91 16.59
N GLY A 372 -2.80 8.14 16.23
CA GLY A 372 -1.57 8.39 15.47
C GLY A 372 -1.62 7.99 13.99
N PHE A 373 -2.82 7.77 13.43
CA PHE A 373 -3.00 7.51 12.01
C PHE A 373 -3.07 8.83 11.24
N ASN A 374 -2.13 9.04 10.32
CA ASN A 374 -2.18 10.20 9.42
C ASN A 374 -2.59 9.82 7.99
N PHE A 375 -2.60 8.52 7.63
CA PHE A 375 -2.84 8.00 6.26
C PHE A 375 -1.94 8.56 5.17
N TYR A 376 -1.16 9.59 5.46
CA TYR A 376 -0.19 10.20 4.58
C TYR A 376 1.13 9.44 4.65
N ALA A 377 1.87 9.48 3.54
CA ALA A 377 3.27 9.15 3.53
C ALA A 377 4.10 10.29 4.15
N GLU A 378 3.81 10.70 5.39
CA GLU A 378 4.57 11.79 5.97
C GLU A 378 6.07 11.48 5.97
N ARG A 379 6.82 12.57 5.86
CA ARG A 379 8.25 12.67 6.13
C ARG A 379 8.67 11.97 7.43
N GLU A 380 7.73 11.79 8.37
CA GLU A 380 7.85 11.09 9.65
C GLU A 380 6.79 9.98 9.82
N GLN A 381 6.65 9.06 8.85
CA GLN A 381 5.81 7.85 9.01
C GLN A 381 6.10 7.05 10.31
N TYR A 382 7.30 7.23 10.86
CA TYR A 382 7.78 6.58 12.06
C TYR A 382 8.35 7.63 13.00
N ASN A 383 8.13 7.45 14.30
CA ASN A 383 8.82 8.24 15.30
C ASN A 383 10.36 8.11 15.18
N SER A 384 11.10 9.09 15.69
CA SER A 384 12.56 9.18 15.57
C SER A 384 13.30 7.95 16.13
N ALA A 385 12.77 7.31 17.18
CA ALA A 385 13.39 6.14 17.79
C ALA A 385 13.29 4.91 16.89
N LEU A 386 12.14 4.69 16.26
CA LEU A 386 11.95 3.62 15.28
C LEU A 386 12.76 3.86 13.99
N LEU A 387 12.84 5.12 13.52
CA LEU A 387 13.74 5.50 12.41
C LEU A 387 15.21 5.18 12.74
N GLY A 388 15.66 5.52 13.95
CA GLY A 388 17.01 5.25 14.42
C GLY A 388 17.38 3.76 14.44
N LEU A 389 16.41 2.88 14.72
CA LEU A 389 16.60 1.43 14.64
C LEU A 389 16.84 0.97 13.20
N TYR A 390 15.98 1.39 12.27
CA TYR A 390 16.09 1.02 10.86
C TYR A 390 17.38 1.52 10.21
N ASP A 391 17.85 2.71 10.60
CA ASP A 391 19.12 3.28 10.14
C ASP A 391 20.36 2.69 10.85
N SER A 392 20.17 1.85 11.88
CA SER A 392 21.29 1.30 12.65
C SER A 392 22.11 0.30 11.82
N LYS A 393 23.44 0.44 11.87
CA LYS A 393 24.38 -0.51 11.22
C LYS A 393 24.17 -1.94 11.68
N LYS A 394 23.73 -2.13 12.93
CA LYS A 394 23.44 -3.44 13.53
C LYS A 394 22.24 -4.08 12.84
N PHE A 395 21.11 -3.36 12.75
CA PHE A 395 19.89 -3.84 12.09
C PHE A 395 20.13 -4.16 10.60
N ILE A 396 20.81 -3.25 9.88
CA ILE A 396 21.18 -3.44 8.47
C ILE A 396 22.01 -4.71 8.27
N LYS A 397 23.06 -4.90 9.10
CA LYS A 397 23.96 -6.06 9.00
C LYS A 397 23.26 -7.37 9.39
N GLN A 398 22.44 -7.36 10.43
CA GLN A 398 21.69 -8.53 10.91
C GLN A 398 20.68 -9.04 9.89
N ASN A 399 20.00 -8.13 9.18
CA ASN A 399 19.00 -8.49 8.18
C ASN A 399 19.58 -8.71 6.77
N GLY A 400 20.91 -8.73 6.62
CA GLY A 400 21.56 -8.89 5.32
C GLY A 400 21.25 -7.76 4.33
N LEU A 401 20.76 -6.62 4.82
CA LEU A 401 20.44 -5.44 4.04
C LEU A 401 21.74 -4.73 3.66
N ARG A 402 21.87 -4.22 2.44
CA ARG A 402 23.01 -3.39 2.07
C ARG A 402 22.91 -2.03 2.76
N LYS A 403 24.06 -1.45 3.11
CA LYS A 403 24.17 -0.06 3.53
C LYS A 403 23.51 0.80 2.44
N ASN A 404 22.44 1.49 2.80
CA ASN A 404 21.59 2.33 1.94
C ASN A 404 20.47 1.65 1.13
N GLU A 405 20.22 0.35 1.29
CA GLU A 405 19.08 -0.33 0.64
C GLU A 405 17.74 0.09 1.27
N PHE A 406 17.78 0.43 2.56
CA PHE A 406 16.76 1.16 3.29
C PHE A 406 17.45 2.38 3.92
N LYS A 407 17.61 3.47 3.17
CA LYS A 407 17.87 4.76 3.78
C LYS A 407 16.52 5.30 4.24
N PHE A 408 16.16 5.11 5.52
CA PHE A 408 15.20 5.99 6.17
C PHE A 408 15.87 7.34 6.51
N LEU A 409 16.81 7.77 5.65
CA LEU A 409 17.68 8.90 5.92
C LEU A 409 16.84 10.16 5.89
N SER A 410 16.89 10.80 7.04
CA SER A 410 16.24 12.03 7.42
C SER A 410 14.77 11.87 7.77
N VAL A 411 14.44 12.58 8.86
CA VAL A 411 13.12 13.03 9.31
C VAL A 411 12.27 13.67 8.17
N ARG A 412 12.83 13.81 6.94
CA ARG A 412 12.17 14.40 5.77
C ARG A 412 12.58 13.72 4.45
N TYR A 413 11.82 12.71 4.01
CA TYR A 413 11.90 12.25 2.62
C TYR A 413 11.79 13.44 1.64
N GLY A 414 12.70 13.49 0.66
CA GLY A 414 12.62 14.45 -0.44
C GLY A 414 11.40 14.18 -1.32
N ALA A 415 10.87 15.23 -1.96
CA ALA A 415 9.67 15.19 -2.81
C ALA A 415 9.66 14.01 -3.79
N SER A 416 10.79 13.73 -4.43
CA SER A 416 10.91 12.64 -5.41
C SER A 416 10.80 11.25 -4.78
N ILE A 417 11.26 11.07 -3.54
CA ILE A 417 11.16 9.79 -2.83
C ILE A 417 9.71 9.57 -2.41
N ILE A 418 9.06 10.60 -1.83
CA ILE A 418 7.64 10.56 -1.45
C ILE A 418 6.76 10.28 -2.67
N ALA A 419 7.05 10.92 -3.80
CA ALA A 419 6.31 10.68 -5.03
C ALA A 419 6.52 9.24 -5.53
N SER A 420 7.75 8.73 -5.53
CA SER A 420 8.07 7.38 -6.02
C SER A 420 7.42 6.24 -5.23
N THR A 421 7.16 6.41 -3.93
CA THR A 421 6.44 5.38 -3.15
C THR A 421 5.01 5.20 -3.65
N ARG A 422 4.45 6.17 -4.37
CA ARG A 422 3.11 6.09 -4.96
C ARG A 422 3.01 5.20 -6.19
N THR A 423 4.15 4.82 -6.76
CA THR A 423 4.21 3.86 -7.86
C THR A 423 4.02 2.43 -7.36
N THR A 424 4.32 2.19 -6.08
CA THR A 424 4.11 0.89 -5.41
C THR A 424 2.92 0.86 -4.47
N HIS A 425 2.35 2.01 -4.13
CA HIS A 425 1.32 2.14 -3.12
C HIS A 425 0.27 3.18 -3.51
N ASP A 426 -1.01 2.88 -3.30
CA ASP A 426 -2.10 3.82 -3.56
C ASP A 426 -2.68 4.35 -2.26
N TYR A 427 -2.11 5.48 -1.84
CA TYR A 427 -2.51 6.18 -0.62
C TYR A 427 -3.96 6.67 -0.68
N LEU A 428 -4.44 7.08 -1.87
CA LEU A 428 -5.83 7.52 -2.03
C LEU A 428 -6.79 6.35 -1.84
N SER A 429 -6.51 5.19 -2.44
CA SER A 429 -7.32 3.99 -2.21
C SER A 429 -7.31 3.56 -0.74
N ASP A 430 -6.15 3.59 -0.07
CA ASP A 430 -6.03 3.29 1.36
C ASP A 430 -6.89 4.24 2.21
N PHE A 431 -6.79 5.54 1.93
CA PHE A 431 -7.57 6.57 2.60
C PHE A 431 -9.07 6.37 2.38
N LEU A 432 -9.52 6.23 1.12
CA LEU A 432 -10.94 6.09 0.79
C LEU A 432 -11.52 4.80 1.33
N PHE A 433 -10.75 3.72 1.36
CA PHE A 433 -11.15 2.46 1.99
C PHE A 433 -11.44 2.65 3.48
N VAL A 434 -10.52 3.27 4.23
CA VAL A 434 -10.73 3.51 5.66
C VAL A 434 -11.83 4.55 5.90
N LYS A 435 -11.92 5.59 5.06
CA LYS A 435 -13.01 6.58 5.10
C LYS A 435 -14.38 5.93 4.92
N ASN A 436 -14.52 5.01 3.96
CA ASN A 436 -15.78 4.29 3.74
C ASN A 436 -16.13 3.41 4.95
N LEU A 437 -15.16 2.71 5.54
CA LEU A 437 -15.39 1.97 6.78
C LEU A 437 -15.79 2.90 7.93
N TYR A 438 -15.12 4.04 8.07
CA TYR A 438 -15.39 5.01 9.12
C TYR A 438 -16.81 5.57 9.03
N GLU A 439 -17.21 6.03 7.84
CA GLU A 439 -18.51 6.68 7.66
C GLU A 439 -19.69 5.70 7.69
N LEU A 440 -19.49 4.43 7.30
CA LEU A 440 -20.60 3.51 7.05
C LEU A 440 -20.73 2.38 8.07
N SER A 441 -19.65 1.96 8.75
CA SER A 441 -19.73 0.82 9.69
C SER A 441 -20.28 1.20 11.06
N GLY A 442 -20.11 2.46 11.49
CA GLY A 442 -20.37 2.87 12.87
C GLY A 442 -19.39 2.28 13.91
N LEU A 443 -18.37 1.53 13.49
CA LEU A 443 -17.44 0.82 14.36
C LEU A 443 -16.10 1.53 14.59
N ILE A 444 -15.78 2.55 13.79
CA ILE A 444 -14.52 3.30 13.90
C ILE A 444 -14.74 4.64 14.61
N ASP A 445 -13.81 4.98 15.49
CA ASP A 445 -13.58 6.31 16.05
C ASP A 445 -12.14 6.74 15.82
N GLY A 446 -11.83 8.00 16.08
CA GLY A 446 -10.48 8.54 15.99
C GLY A 446 -10.21 9.58 17.05
N THR A 447 -8.93 9.84 17.26
CA THR A 447 -8.50 11.11 17.86
C THR A 447 -8.84 12.28 16.92
N PRO A 448 -9.00 13.52 17.43
CA PRO A 448 -9.34 14.68 16.60
C PRO A 448 -8.49 14.82 15.34
N GLU A 449 -7.19 14.54 15.43
CA GLU A 449 -6.25 14.59 14.30
C GLU A 449 -6.57 13.53 13.23
N VAL A 450 -6.93 12.32 13.66
CA VAL A 450 -7.33 11.24 12.74
C VAL A 450 -8.66 11.60 12.06
N LEU A 451 -9.61 12.12 12.82
CA LEU A 451 -10.93 12.49 12.31
C LEU A 451 -10.85 13.67 11.33
N GLU A 452 -9.98 14.65 11.57
CA GLU A 452 -9.73 15.74 10.63
C GLU A 452 -9.36 15.20 9.23
N ILE A 453 -8.50 14.18 9.20
CA ILE A 453 -8.05 13.56 7.95
C ILE A 453 -9.17 12.74 7.32
N LEU A 454 -9.86 11.90 8.10
CA LEU A 454 -10.96 11.07 7.59
C LEU A 454 -12.15 11.90 7.09
N ASN A 455 -12.29 13.15 7.54
CA ASN A 455 -13.33 14.07 7.07
C ASN A 455 -13.00 14.74 5.72
N LEU A 456 -11.78 14.60 5.20
CA LEU A 456 -11.42 15.15 3.89
C LEU A 456 -12.17 14.46 2.75
N THR A 457 -12.41 15.21 1.69
CA THR A 457 -12.77 14.67 0.37
C THR A 457 -11.53 14.05 -0.31
N ALA A 458 -11.76 13.24 -1.35
CA ALA A 458 -10.67 12.68 -2.15
C ALA A 458 -9.75 13.77 -2.73
N ASP A 459 -10.35 14.87 -3.23
CA ASP A 459 -9.62 15.97 -3.87
C ASP A 459 -8.84 16.79 -2.83
N GLU A 460 -9.40 17.04 -1.64
CA GLU A 460 -8.68 17.69 -0.54
C GLU A 460 -7.51 16.83 -0.03
N TYR A 461 -7.71 15.50 0.06
CA TYR A 461 -6.66 14.56 0.45
C TYR A 461 -5.50 14.57 -0.56
N ASP A 462 -5.77 14.49 -1.86
CA ASP A 462 -4.73 14.56 -2.90
C ASP A 462 -4.08 15.96 -2.98
N MET A 463 -4.82 17.03 -2.73
CA MET A 463 -4.28 18.39 -2.65
C MET A 463 -3.29 18.52 -1.49
N ARG A 464 -3.65 18.06 -0.29
CA ARG A 464 -2.73 18.04 0.86
C ARG A 464 -1.49 17.22 0.55
N LEU A 465 -1.65 16.07 -0.10
CA LEU A 465 -0.53 15.24 -0.52
C LEU A 465 0.40 15.91 -1.54
N GLU A 466 -0.17 16.68 -2.46
CA GLU A 466 0.58 17.48 -3.41
C GLU A 466 1.38 18.55 -2.65
N GLU A 467 0.74 19.31 -1.76
CA GLU A 467 1.37 20.32 -0.88
C GLU A 467 2.57 19.75 -0.10
N MET A 468 2.44 18.54 0.42
CA MET A 468 3.49 17.84 1.18
C MET A 468 4.76 17.54 0.37
N LEU A 469 4.68 17.52 -0.97
CA LEU A 469 5.87 17.37 -1.81
C LEU A 469 6.82 18.58 -1.67
N GLY A 470 6.34 19.74 -1.21
CA GLY A 470 7.19 20.86 -0.79
C GLY A 470 7.95 21.57 -1.91
N ASP A 471 7.62 21.29 -3.17
CA ASP A 471 8.17 21.94 -4.37
C ASP A 471 7.29 23.14 -4.82
N TRP A 472 6.59 23.78 -3.88
CA TRP A 472 5.58 24.83 -4.15
C TRP A 472 6.19 26.21 -4.22
#